data_AF-A0A1V4UKL4-F1
#
_entry.id   AF-A0A1V4UKL4-F1
#
_cell.length_a   1.000
_cell.length_b   1.000
_cell.length_c   1.000
_cell.angle_alpha   90.00
_cell.angle_beta   90.00
_cell.angle_gamma   90.00
#
_symmetry.space_group_name_H-M   'P 1'
#
loop_
_entity.id
_entity.type
_entity.pdbx_description
1 polymer ?
#
loop_
_entity_poly.entity_id
_entity_poly.type
_entity_poly.pdbx_seq_one_letter_code
_entity_poly.pdbx_strand_id
1 'polypeptide(L)'
;MDSFSIKGFDIFAEEALHSVTALAYRLEAEERVIVYSGDTEPSARVAALADGSDLLIHECSFPEPFDVTNHTTPLKLGNMLSNYDLKRVVLTHLYPQAEGHEDEMAQQVIELSGAPTIVGWDMMIMEI
;
A
#
# COMPACT_ATOMS: atom_id res chain seq x y z
N MET A 1 0.08 10.99 13.83
CA MET A 1 0.93 11.39 12.71
C MET A 1 2.04 12.30 13.18
N ASP A 2 3.26 11.79 13.19
CA ASP A 2 4.48 12.58 13.39
C ASP A 2 4.98 13.09 12.03
N SER A 3 5.74 14.18 11.99
CA SER A 3 6.29 14.70 10.73
C SER A 3 7.68 15.32 10.88
N PHE A 4 8.44 15.28 9.78
CA PHE A 4 9.73 15.96 9.65
C PHE A 4 10.06 16.26 8.19
N SER A 5 10.88 17.27 7.96
CA SER A 5 11.32 17.65 6.61
C SER A 5 12.82 17.39 6.42
N ILE A 6 13.20 16.79 5.29
CA ILE A 6 14.61 16.55 4.96
C ILE A 6 14.85 16.64 3.46
N LYS A 7 15.85 17.45 3.05
CA LYS A 7 16.30 17.56 1.64
C LYS A 7 15.17 17.78 0.62
N GLY A 8 14.14 18.57 0.98
CA GLY A 8 13.01 18.87 0.08
C GLY A 8 11.87 17.85 0.12
N PHE A 9 11.91 16.89 1.04
CA PHE A 9 10.80 15.98 1.32
C PHE A 9 10.16 16.35 2.65
N ASP A 10 8.84 16.50 2.64
CA ASP A 10 8.01 16.51 3.85
C ASP A 10 7.55 15.07 4.11
N ILE A 11 7.93 14.52 5.25
CA ILE A 11 7.70 13.12 5.60
C ILE A 11 6.75 13.06 6.79
N PHE A 12 5.67 12.30 6.63
CA PHE A 12 4.68 12.02 7.66
C PHE A 12 4.72 10.54 7.99
N ALA A 13 4.77 10.22 9.28
CA ALA A 13 4.75 8.85 9.77
C ALA A 13 3.44 8.59 10.52
N GLU A 14 2.83 7.45 10.22
CA GLU A 14 1.63 6.97 10.90
C GLU A 14 1.82 5.52 11.32
N GLU A 15 1.21 5.14 12.44
CA GLU A 15 1.33 3.79 12.99
C GLU A 15 0.58 2.78 12.12
N ALA A 16 1.30 1.75 11.68
CA ALA A 16 0.76 0.58 11.01
C ALA A 16 0.30 -0.47 12.03
N LEU A 17 -0.61 -1.36 11.62
CA LEU A 17 -1.14 -2.40 12.49
C LEU A 17 -0.37 -3.71 12.28
N HIS A 18 0.59 -3.99 13.16
CA HIS A 18 1.47 -5.16 13.01
C HIS A 18 1.92 -5.71 14.38
N SER A 19 2.51 -6.91 14.38
CA SER A 19 2.94 -7.64 15.60
C SER A 19 4.03 -6.94 16.41
N VAL A 20 4.78 -6.05 15.76
CA VAL A 20 5.79 -5.17 16.34
C VAL A 20 5.51 -3.74 15.89
N THR A 21 6.14 -2.76 16.54
CA THR A 21 6.03 -1.35 16.13
C THR A 21 6.40 -1.22 14.66
N ALA A 22 5.42 -0.79 13.85
CA ALA A 22 5.54 -0.59 12.42
C ALA A 22 4.97 0.78 12.05
N LEU A 23 5.53 1.39 11.01
CA LEU A 23 5.15 2.72 10.54
C LEU A 23 4.92 2.70 9.04
N ALA A 24 3.86 3.35 8.61
CA ALA A 24 3.66 3.80 7.24
C ALA A 24 4.21 5.21 7.07
N TYR A 25 4.71 5.52 5.87
CA TYR A 25 5.29 6.81 5.56
C TYR A 25 4.62 7.43 4.33
N ARG A 26 4.26 8.70 4.46
CA ARG A 26 3.89 9.57 3.35
C ARG A 26 5.02 10.54 3.10
N LEU A 27 5.48 10.60 1.86
CA LEU A 27 6.52 11.49 1.39
C LEU A 27 5.90 12.44 0.38
N GLU A 28 5.97 13.73 0.69
CA GLU A 28 5.54 14.81 -0.20
C GLU A 28 6.78 15.56 -0.68
N ALA A 29 6.91 15.75 -1.98
CA ALA A 29 7.96 16.56 -2.59
C ALA A 29 7.44 17.20 -3.87
N GLU A 30 7.71 18.50 -4.04
CA GLU A 30 7.16 19.31 -5.14
C GLU A 30 5.62 19.17 -5.20
N GLU A 31 5.07 18.65 -6.29
CA GLU A 31 3.63 18.39 -6.46
C GLU A 31 3.29 16.89 -6.40
N ARG A 32 4.20 16.07 -5.84
CA ARG A 32 4.10 14.61 -5.82
C ARG A 32 4.00 14.05 -4.42
N VAL A 33 3.20 12.99 -4.29
CA VAL A 33 2.94 12.29 -3.04
C VAL A 33 3.11 10.78 -3.24
N ILE A 34 3.98 10.18 -2.44
CA ILE A 34 4.14 8.72 -2.33
C ILE A 34 3.79 8.28 -0.93
N VAL A 35 3.07 7.16 -0.80
CA VAL A 35 2.87 6.47 0.47
C VAL A 35 3.43 5.07 0.41
N TYR A 36 4.19 4.69 1.44
CA TYR A 36 4.72 3.35 1.65
C TYR A 36 4.13 2.79 2.95
N SER A 37 3.42 1.67 2.87
CA SER A 37 2.67 1.13 4.02
C SER A 37 3.55 0.55 5.12
N GLY A 38 4.74 0.04 4.77
CA GLY A 38 5.40 -0.99 5.58
C GLY A 38 4.52 -2.24 5.67
N ASP A 39 4.72 -3.05 6.72
CA ASP A 39 3.89 -4.21 7.00
C ASP A 39 2.69 -3.81 7.86
N THR A 40 1.49 -4.22 7.47
CA THR A 40 0.25 -3.85 8.15
C THR A 40 -0.90 -4.82 7.82
N GLU A 41 -1.72 -5.10 8.82
CA GLU A 41 -3.12 -5.47 8.60
C GLU A 41 -3.89 -4.31 7.94
N PRO A 42 -5.10 -4.55 7.41
CA PRO A 42 -5.94 -3.47 6.90
C PRO A 42 -6.15 -2.38 7.94
N SER A 43 -5.64 -1.19 7.65
CA SER A 43 -5.60 -0.06 8.59
C SER A 43 -6.21 1.18 7.95
N ALA A 44 -7.34 1.63 8.49
CA ALA A 44 -7.96 2.89 8.08
C ALA A 44 -7.02 4.09 8.27
N ARG A 45 -6.06 4.01 9.20
CA ARG A 45 -5.04 5.05 9.41
C ARG A 45 -4.08 5.11 8.22
N VAL A 46 -3.63 3.95 7.72
CA VAL A 46 -2.75 3.85 6.54
C VAL A 46 -3.51 4.27 5.27
N ALA A 47 -4.77 3.84 5.13
CA ALA A 47 -5.61 4.25 4.00
C ALA A 47 -5.85 5.77 3.98
N ALA A 48 -6.15 6.38 5.14
CA ALA A 48 -6.27 7.83 5.26
C ALA A 48 -4.95 8.57 5.00
N LEU A 49 -3.81 8.00 5.40
CA LEU A 49 -2.49 8.54 5.06
C LEU A 49 -2.26 8.54 3.54
N ALA A 50 -2.77 7.53 2.83
CA ALA A 50 -2.61 7.35 1.40
C ALA A 50 -3.55 8.22 0.53
N ASP A 51 -4.61 8.78 1.10
CA ASP A 51 -5.61 9.54 0.34
C ASP A 51 -4.99 10.68 -0.48
N GLY A 52 -5.42 10.79 -1.74
CA GLY A 52 -4.93 11.76 -2.71
C GLY A 52 -3.49 11.54 -3.19
N SER A 53 -2.85 10.40 -2.87
CA SER A 53 -1.47 10.13 -3.31
C SER A 53 -1.35 9.80 -4.80
N ASP A 54 -0.21 10.15 -5.39
CA ASP A 54 0.14 9.73 -6.75
C ASP A 54 0.48 8.24 -6.82
N LEU A 55 1.03 7.71 -5.73
CA LEU A 55 1.43 6.33 -5.62
C LEU A 55 1.30 5.82 -4.19
N LEU A 56 0.53 4.75 -4.01
CA LEU A 56 0.53 3.92 -2.82
C LEU A 56 1.30 2.62 -3.10
N ILE A 57 2.38 2.38 -2.36
CA ILE A 57 3.08 1.10 -2.31
C ILE A 57 2.61 0.39 -1.05
N HIS A 58 1.82 -0.67 -1.21
CA HIS A 58 1.17 -1.36 -0.10
C HIS A 58 1.55 -2.84 -0.06
N GLU A 59 1.80 -3.36 1.14
CA GLU A 59 1.97 -4.81 1.34
C GLU A 59 0.68 -5.56 0.94
N CYS A 60 0.82 -6.68 0.27
CA CYS A 60 -0.32 -7.54 -0.05
C CYS A 60 0.19 -8.98 -0.08
N SER A 61 0.41 -9.52 1.11
CA SER A 61 1.36 -10.60 1.30
C SER A 61 0.84 -11.97 0.81
N PHE A 62 -0.47 -12.21 0.86
CA PHE A 62 -1.09 -13.51 0.54
C PHE A 62 -2.34 -13.35 -0.32
N PRO A 63 -2.57 -14.21 -1.33
CA PRO A 63 -3.84 -14.24 -2.06
C PRO A 63 -4.95 -14.88 -1.21
N GLU A 64 -6.18 -14.85 -1.70
CA GLU A 64 -7.26 -15.69 -1.19
C GLU A 64 -6.93 -17.19 -1.41
N PRO A 65 -7.44 -18.11 -0.56
CA PRO A 65 -8.33 -17.91 0.59
C PRO A 65 -7.57 -17.77 1.93
N PHE A 66 -6.30 -17.36 1.92
CA PHE A 66 -5.53 -17.25 3.16
C PHE A 66 -6.14 -16.18 4.07
N ASP A 67 -6.42 -16.53 5.32
CA ASP A 67 -6.79 -15.58 6.36
C ASP A 67 -5.61 -15.42 7.33
N VAL A 68 -4.93 -14.28 7.21
CA VAL A 68 -3.71 -13.97 7.94
C VAL A 68 -3.92 -12.78 8.87
N THR A 69 -3.17 -12.80 9.98
CA THR A 69 -3.00 -11.65 10.88
C THR A 69 -1.66 -10.98 10.53
N ASN A 70 -1.50 -9.73 10.94
CA ASN A 70 -0.33 -8.88 10.71
C ASN A 70 -0.07 -8.46 9.25
N HIS A 71 -0.84 -8.98 8.28
CA HIS A 71 -0.68 -8.73 6.85
C HIS A 71 -2.01 -8.51 6.15
N THR A 72 -1.94 -8.02 4.92
CA THR A 72 -3.11 -7.68 4.10
C THR A 72 -3.29 -8.65 2.92
N THR A 73 -4.54 -9.00 2.62
CA THR A 73 -4.94 -9.75 1.41
C THR A 73 -5.59 -8.82 0.39
N PRO A 74 -5.65 -9.19 -0.91
CA PRO A 74 -6.21 -8.33 -1.95
C PRO A 74 -7.68 -7.95 -1.68
N LEU A 75 -8.50 -8.89 -1.19
CA LEU A 75 -9.90 -8.61 -0.83
C LEU A 75 -9.98 -7.55 0.27
N LYS A 76 -9.17 -7.67 1.32
CA LYS A 76 -9.17 -6.73 2.44
C LYS A 76 -8.64 -5.36 2.02
N LEU A 77 -7.59 -5.33 1.19
CA LEU A 77 -7.00 -4.11 0.65
C LEU A 77 -7.99 -3.36 -0.24
N GLY A 78 -8.55 -4.03 -1.25
CA GLY A 78 -9.48 -3.43 -2.20
C GLY A 78 -10.69 -2.81 -1.53
N ASN A 79 -11.30 -3.52 -0.56
CA ASN A 79 -12.40 -2.99 0.23
C ASN A 79 -12.01 -1.76 1.07
N MET A 80 -10.84 -1.80 1.72
CA MET A 80 -10.33 -0.69 2.52
C MET A 80 -10.11 0.56 1.66
N LEU A 81 -9.61 0.40 0.44
CA LEU A 81 -9.29 1.50 -0.47
C LEU A 81 -10.50 2.07 -1.21
N SER A 82 -11.66 1.41 -1.19
CA SER A 82 -12.88 1.78 -1.96
C SER A 82 -13.42 3.20 -1.76
N ASN A 83 -13.03 3.90 -0.68
CA ASN A 83 -13.49 5.26 -0.37
C ASN A 83 -12.38 6.31 -0.43
N TYR A 84 -11.23 5.97 -1.01
CA TYR A 84 -10.06 6.84 -1.10
C TYR A 84 -9.68 7.13 -2.55
N ASP A 85 -9.19 8.33 -2.81
CA ASP A 85 -8.76 8.74 -4.15
C ASP A 85 -7.27 8.44 -4.33
N LEU A 86 -6.97 7.39 -5.10
CA LEU A 86 -5.61 6.91 -5.34
C LEU A 86 -5.33 6.84 -6.83
N LYS A 87 -4.27 7.53 -7.29
CA LYS A 87 -3.91 7.50 -8.72
C LYS A 87 -3.34 6.15 -9.14
N ARG A 88 -2.60 5.48 -8.25
CA ARG A 88 -1.99 4.16 -8.50
C ARG A 88 -1.67 3.42 -7.20
N VAL A 89 -1.81 2.10 -7.25
CA VAL A 89 -1.36 1.18 -6.20
C VAL A 89 -0.30 0.22 -6.77
N VAL A 90 0.74 -0.05 -5.98
CA VAL A 90 1.73 -1.10 -6.24
C VAL A 90 1.67 -2.09 -5.08
N LEU A 91 1.36 -3.35 -5.38
CA LEU A 91 1.41 -4.44 -4.43
C LEU A 91 2.86 -4.88 -4.23
N THR A 92 3.28 -5.08 -2.98
CA THR A 92 4.62 -5.57 -2.62
C THR A 92 4.55 -6.55 -1.45
N HIS A 93 5.71 -6.99 -0.96
CA HIS A 93 5.86 -7.89 0.19
C HIS A 93 5.16 -9.25 0.00
N LEU A 94 5.28 -9.81 -1.21
CA LEU A 94 4.64 -11.07 -1.57
C LEU A 94 5.31 -12.26 -0.89
N TYR A 95 4.52 -13.11 -0.24
CA TYR A 95 4.98 -14.39 0.25
C TYR A 95 4.94 -15.45 -0.86
N PRO A 96 5.64 -16.60 -0.71
CA PRO A 96 5.66 -17.65 -1.73
C PRO A 96 4.27 -18.13 -2.19
N GLN A 97 3.24 -18.00 -1.35
CA GLN A 97 1.86 -18.33 -1.68
C GLN A 97 1.25 -17.45 -2.78
N ALA A 98 1.81 -16.25 -3.01
CA ALA A 98 1.39 -15.35 -4.07
C ALA A 98 1.98 -15.71 -5.44
N GLU A 99 2.96 -16.63 -5.50
CA GLU A 99 3.60 -17.04 -6.75
C GLU A 99 2.56 -17.63 -7.72
N GLY A 100 2.42 -16.99 -8.88
CA GLY A 100 1.44 -17.36 -9.90
C GLY A 100 0.04 -16.76 -9.71
N HIS A 101 -0.17 -15.96 -8.68
CA HIS A 101 -1.44 -15.27 -8.37
C HIS A 101 -1.34 -13.74 -8.48
N GLU A 102 -0.18 -13.20 -8.89
CA GLU A 102 0.12 -11.76 -8.86
C GLU A 102 -0.90 -10.93 -9.65
N ASP A 103 -1.19 -11.34 -10.88
CA ASP A 103 -2.15 -10.65 -11.75
C ASP A 103 -3.58 -10.71 -11.18
N GLU A 104 -3.97 -11.85 -10.60
CA GLU A 104 -5.28 -12.04 -9.95
C GLU A 104 -5.42 -11.11 -8.72
N MET A 105 -4.37 -11.03 -7.90
CA MET A 105 -4.32 -10.16 -6.73
C MET A 105 -4.48 -8.69 -7.13
N ALA A 106 -3.74 -8.21 -8.13
CA ALA A 106 -3.86 -6.83 -8.61
C ALA A 106 -5.25 -6.55 -9.18
N GLN A 107 -5.78 -7.49 -9.98
CA GLN A 107 -7.11 -7.36 -10.58
C GLN A 107 -8.21 -7.26 -9.52
N GLN A 108 -8.14 -8.06 -8.44
CA GLN A 108 -9.13 -8.01 -7.37
C GLN A 108 -9.09 -6.66 -6.63
N VAL A 109 -7.91 -6.09 -6.39
CA VAL A 109 -7.79 -4.75 -5.79
C VAL A 109 -8.40 -3.69 -6.71
N ILE A 110 -8.16 -3.76 -8.02
CA ILE A 110 -8.78 -2.85 -9.02
C ILE A 110 -10.30 -2.93 -8.95
N GLU A 111 -10.87 -4.13 -8.97
CA GLU A 111 -12.32 -4.31 -9.01
C GLU A 111 -13.03 -3.76 -7.78
N LEU A 112 -12.41 -3.88 -6.61
CA LEU A 112 -12.99 -3.46 -5.33
C LEU A 112 -12.76 -1.97 -5.02
N SER A 113 -11.60 -1.43 -5.42
CA SER A 113 -11.22 -0.06 -5.07
C SER A 113 -11.42 0.95 -6.21
N GLY A 114 -11.42 0.50 -7.46
CA GLY A 114 -11.32 1.35 -8.64
C GLY A 114 -9.94 1.94 -8.89
N ALA A 115 -8.96 1.71 -7.99
CA ALA A 115 -7.61 2.25 -8.12
C ALA A 115 -6.77 1.40 -9.08
N PRO A 116 -6.11 2.00 -10.09
CA PRO A 116 -5.19 1.28 -10.97
C PRO A 116 -4.09 0.60 -10.15
N THR A 117 -4.00 -0.73 -10.22
CA THR A 117 -3.09 -1.53 -9.39
C THR A 117 -2.17 -2.38 -10.25
N ILE A 118 -0.89 -2.47 -9.85
CA ILE A 118 0.10 -3.38 -10.44
C ILE A 118 0.86 -4.10 -9.32
N VAL A 119 1.54 -5.18 -9.65
CA VAL A 119 2.42 -5.88 -8.71
C VAL A 119 3.87 -5.43 -8.95
N GLY A 120 4.59 -5.10 -7.87
CA GLY A 120 5.99 -4.73 -7.94
C GLY A 120 6.91 -5.94 -8.12
N TRP A 121 8.03 -5.75 -8.80
CA TRP A 121 9.09 -6.76 -8.95
C TRP A 121 10.46 -6.15 -8.67
N ASP A 122 11.44 -7.02 -8.40
CA ASP A 122 12.82 -6.59 -8.15
C ASP A 122 13.34 -5.73 -9.29
N MET A 123 13.99 -4.62 -8.93
CA MET A 123 14.56 -3.64 -9.88
C MET A 123 13.52 -2.88 -10.72
N MET A 124 12.23 -2.96 -10.39
CA MET A 124 11.21 -2.12 -11.01
C MET A 124 11.53 -0.64 -10.77
N ILE A 125 11.45 0.16 -11.83
CA ILE A 125 11.59 1.62 -11.79
C ILE A 125 10.25 2.23 -12.22
N MET A 126 9.82 3.23 -11.48
CA MET A 126 8.61 3.99 -11.77
C MET A 126 8.93 5.48 -11.78
N GLU A 127 8.39 6.16 -12.78
CA GLU A 127 8.30 7.61 -12.83
C GLU A 127 6.85 7.98 -12.50
N ILE A 128 6.67 8.96 -11.62
CA ILE A 128 5.35 9.40 -11.14
C ILE A 128 5.17 10.90 -11.27
#